data_AF-A0AAU9VFQ3-F1
#
_entry.id   AF-A0AAU9VFQ3-F1
#
_cell.length_a   1.000
_cell.length_b   1.000
_cell.length_c   1.000
_cell.angle_alpha   90.00
_cell.angle_beta   90.00
_cell.angle_gamma   90.00
#
_symmetry.space_group_name_H-M   'P 1'
#
loop_
_entity.id
_entity.type
_entity.pdbx_description
1 polymer ?
#
loop_
_entity_poly.entity_id
_entity_poly.type
_entity_poly.pdbx_seq_one_letter_code
_entity_poly.pdbx_strand_id
1 'polypeptide(L)'
;MVEPVMKWGCCQLTDQTEEFLQCDRCKKAFHYKCLALDLSRELTAWTCPICISKTPNVKNNDNTPVRFNPNITVRNNKRPALQSPPDPSPAPITENGIRAIIEDAIENQMETLLGKFTLTMRTMLNNELKSMREEIKDIRDSVSFISLQYEDILKESKEDKQKIKELQEQNESMLSTMNDMSTRLNNLEQQTRASNHIYNHSIK
;
A
#
# COMPACT_ATOMS: atom_id res chain seq x y z
N MET A 1 -31.88 17.38 10.43
CA MET A 1 -31.92 16.02 9.85
C MET A 1 -30.67 15.32 10.33
N VAL A 2 -30.80 14.30 11.17
CA VAL A 2 -29.65 13.58 11.75
C VAL A 2 -29.31 12.46 10.78
N GLU A 3 -28.14 12.54 10.14
CA GLU A 3 -27.67 11.47 9.27
C GLU A 3 -27.51 10.17 10.09
N PRO A 4 -27.96 9.01 9.55
CA PRO A 4 -27.81 7.75 10.26
C PRO A 4 -26.33 7.38 10.38
N VAL A 5 -25.83 7.38 11.62
CA VAL A 5 -24.45 6.98 11.92
C VAL A 5 -24.25 5.51 11.54
N MET A 6 -23.47 5.28 10.49
CA MET A 6 -23.11 3.94 10.03
C MET A 6 -22.26 3.23 11.09
N LYS A 7 -22.67 2.01 11.47
CA LYS A 7 -21.96 1.19 12.48
C LYS A 7 -21.05 0.17 11.80
N TRP A 8 -19.75 0.26 12.09
CA TRP A 8 -18.74 -0.66 11.56
C TRP A 8 -18.68 -1.98 12.33
N GLY A 9 -18.42 -3.06 11.60
CA GLY A 9 -18.30 -4.42 12.14
C GLY A 9 -16.92 -5.06 12.02
N CYS A 10 -15.99 -4.45 11.28
CA CYS A 10 -14.66 -5.02 10.97
C CYS A 10 -13.50 -4.34 11.70
N CYS A 11 -13.50 -3.02 11.82
CA CYS A 11 -12.42 -2.26 12.45
C CYS A 11 -12.98 -1.00 13.14
N GLN A 12 -12.15 -0.34 13.94
CA GLN A 12 -12.49 0.91 14.62
C GLN A 12 -12.21 2.15 13.76
N LEU A 13 -11.50 1.98 12.64
CA LEU A 13 -11.18 3.06 11.71
C LEU A 13 -12.42 3.38 10.88
N THR A 14 -12.93 4.60 11.03
CA THR A 14 -14.15 5.09 10.38
C THR A 14 -13.80 5.86 9.10
N ASP A 15 -13.05 5.24 8.20
CA ASP A 15 -12.72 5.89 6.94
C ASP A 15 -13.89 5.69 5.96
N GLN A 16 -14.70 6.74 5.78
CA GLN A 16 -15.97 6.65 5.04
C GLN A 16 -15.79 6.61 3.52
N THR A 17 -14.56 6.75 3.03
CA THR A 17 -14.24 6.82 1.60
C THR A 17 -13.94 5.46 0.96
N GLU A 18 -13.85 4.38 1.76
CA GLU A 18 -13.58 3.04 1.24
C GLU A 18 -14.86 2.30 0.84
N GLU A 19 -14.79 1.50 -0.22
CA GLU A 19 -15.87 0.59 -0.62
C GLU A 19 -16.17 -0.40 0.53
N PHE A 20 -17.47 -0.62 0.81
CA PHE A 20 -17.91 -1.46 1.91
C PHE A 20 -19.10 -2.36 1.52
N LEU A 21 -19.25 -3.47 2.25
CA LEU A 21 -20.41 -4.34 2.23
C LEU A 21 -21.23 -4.16 3.50
N GLN A 22 -22.56 -4.13 3.35
CA GLN A 22 -23.47 -4.13 4.49
C GLN A 22 -24.02 -5.54 4.71
N CYS A 23 -23.95 -6.03 5.96
CA CYS A 23 -24.56 -7.30 6.32
C CYS A 23 -26.09 -7.18 6.36
N ASP A 24 -26.80 -8.07 5.66
CA ASP A 24 -28.26 -8.05 5.61
C ASP A 24 -28.95 -8.26 6.96
N ARG A 25 -28.27 -8.96 7.87
CA ARG A 25 -28.83 -9.32 9.19
C ARG A 25 -28.57 -8.26 10.25
N CYS A 26 -27.31 -7.91 10.49
CA CYS A 26 -26.95 -6.98 11.57
C CYS A 26 -26.84 -5.52 11.10
N LYS A 27 -26.98 -5.26 9.80
CA LYS A 27 -26.91 -3.93 9.17
C LYS A 27 -25.61 -3.17 9.41
N LYS A 28 -24.57 -3.85 9.91
CA LYS A 28 -23.22 -3.28 10.06
C LYS A 28 -22.47 -3.28 8.73
N ALA A 29 -21.62 -2.27 8.55
CA ALA A 29 -20.74 -2.13 7.39
C ALA A 29 -19.37 -2.80 7.64
N PHE A 30 -18.79 -3.34 6.57
CA PHE A 30 -17.50 -4.03 6.56
C PHE A 30 -16.70 -3.61 5.33
N HIS A 31 -15.46 -3.18 5.50
CA HIS A 31 -14.58 -2.87 4.37
C HIS A 31 -14.25 -4.15 3.58
N TYR A 32 -14.18 -4.05 2.25
CA TYR A 32 -13.74 -5.18 1.42
C TYR A 32 -12.34 -5.65 1.81
N LYS A 33 -11.43 -4.70 2.10
CA LYS A 33 -10.06 -4.99 2.59
C LYS A 33 -10.05 -5.83 3.86
N CYS A 34 -10.97 -5.58 4.80
CA CYS A 34 -11.06 -6.34 6.04
C CYS A 34 -11.61 -7.75 5.85
N LEU A 35 -12.31 -8.02 4.73
CA LEU A 35 -12.92 -9.31 4.44
C LEU A 35 -12.08 -10.18 3.51
N ALA A 36 -10.99 -9.65 2.94
CA ALA A 36 -10.15 -10.33 1.93
C ALA A 36 -10.99 -10.94 0.79
N LEU A 37 -12.07 -10.25 0.38
CA LEU A 37 -12.96 -10.68 -0.70
C LEU A 37 -12.54 -10.02 -2.01
N ASP A 38 -12.47 -10.80 -3.08
CA ASP A 38 -12.31 -10.28 -4.44
C ASP A 38 -13.60 -9.59 -4.92
N LEU A 39 -13.48 -8.33 -5.33
CA LEU A 39 -14.55 -7.42 -5.79
C LEU A 39 -15.25 -7.84 -7.10
N SER A 40 -14.97 -9.03 -7.64
CA SER A 40 -15.44 -9.49 -8.95
C SER A 40 -16.85 -10.09 -8.95
N ARG A 41 -17.59 -10.05 -7.83
CA ARG A 41 -18.95 -10.60 -7.74
C ARG A 41 -19.92 -9.56 -7.20
N GLU A 42 -20.96 -9.25 -7.98
CA GLU A 42 -22.13 -8.53 -7.51
C GLU A 42 -22.88 -9.40 -6.48
N LEU A 43 -22.62 -9.18 -5.19
CA LEU A 43 -23.34 -9.83 -4.10
C LEU A 43 -24.56 -8.98 -3.73
N THR A 44 -25.72 -9.33 -4.27
CA THR A 44 -27.00 -8.68 -3.94
C THR A 44 -27.49 -8.99 -2.53
N ALA A 45 -26.97 -10.06 -1.90
CA ALA A 45 -27.24 -10.44 -0.53
C ALA A 45 -25.95 -10.96 0.13
N TRP A 46 -25.54 -10.33 1.23
CA TRP A 46 -24.33 -10.71 1.96
C TRP A 46 -24.59 -10.76 3.46
N THR A 47 -24.13 -11.83 4.11
CA THR A 47 -24.21 -12.02 5.56
C THR A 47 -22.81 -12.13 6.14
N CYS A 48 -22.51 -11.36 7.19
CA CYS A 48 -21.19 -11.38 7.80
C CYS A 48 -20.90 -12.70 8.54
N PRO A 49 -19.61 -13.09 8.70
CA PRO A 49 -19.22 -14.34 9.37
C PRO A 49 -19.80 -14.52 10.77
N ILE A 50 -19.96 -13.42 11.52
CA ILE A 50 -20.55 -13.40 12.87
C ILE A 50 -22.04 -13.76 12.84
N CYS A 51 -22.76 -13.33 11.79
CA CYS A 51 -24.17 -13.66 11.66
C CYS A 51 -24.38 -15.06 11.07
N ILE A 52 -23.45 -15.54 10.25
CA ILE A 52 -23.45 -16.92 9.73
C ILE A 52 -23.19 -17.91 10.89
N SER A 53 -22.25 -17.65 11.79
CA SER A 53 -21.98 -18.56 12.91
C SER A 53 -23.12 -18.65 13.93
N LYS A 54 -23.99 -17.62 13.98
CA LYS A 54 -25.17 -17.58 14.85
C LYS A 54 -26.41 -18.24 14.25
N THR A 55 -26.39 -18.64 12.98
CA THR A 55 -27.49 -19.42 12.43
C THR A 55 -27.42 -20.86 12.88
N PRO A 56 -28.45 -21.40 13.55
CA PRO A 56 -28.55 -22.84 13.73
C PRO A 56 -28.55 -23.48 12.34
N ASN A 57 -27.69 -24.46 12.15
CA ASN A 57 -27.50 -25.13 10.87
C ASN A 57 -28.72 -26.04 10.62
N VAL A 58 -29.78 -25.48 10.04
CA VAL A 58 -31.09 -26.15 9.84
C VAL A 58 -30.97 -27.37 8.89
N LYS A 59 -29.82 -27.59 8.25
CA LYS A 59 -29.61 -28.69 7.30
C LYS A 59 -29.15 -30.02 7.91
N ASN A 60 -28.83 -30.07 9.22
CA ASN A 60 -28.49 -31.34 9.87
C ASN A 60 -29.64 -31.79 10.79
N ASN A 61 -30.54 -32.62 10.24
CA ASN A 61 -31.65 -33.23 10.97
C ASN A 61 -31.18 -34.44 11.82
N ASP A 62 -30.03 -34.33 12.50
CA ASP A 62 -29.58 -35.34 13.46
C ASP A 62 -30.27 -35.10 14.81
N ASN A 63 -31.58 -35.33 14.82
CA ASN A 63 -32.33 -35.57 16.05
C ASN A 63 -32.10 -37.00 16.52
N THR A 64 -30.89 -37.31 17.01
CA THR A 64 -30.73 -38.44 17.93
C THR A 64 -30.72 -37.90 19.36
N PRO A 65 -31.85 -37.99 20.09
CA PRO A 65 -31.84 -37.66 21.50
C PRO A 65 -31.02 -38.72 22.23
N VAL A 66 -29.93 -38.31 22.87
CA VAL A 66 -29.19 -39.15 23.82
C VAL A 66 -30.08 -39.37 25.05
N ARG A 67 -30.99 -40.35 24.96
CA ARG A 67 -31.68 -40.88 26.13
C ARG A 67 -30.75 -41.89 26.79
N PHE A 68 -30.15 -41.49 27.90
CA PHE A 68 -29.52 -42.42 28.84
C PHE A 68 -30.61 -43.41 29.31
N ASN A 69 -30.49 -44.68 28.92
CA ASN A 69 -31.40 -45.74 29.35
C ASN A 69 -30.68 -46.63 30.37
N PRO A 70 -31.02 -46.57 31.68
CA PRO A 70 -30.31 -47.28 32.74
C PRO A 70 -30.59 -48.80 32.80
N ASN A 71 -31.35 -49.36 31.85
CA ASN A 71 -31.74 -50.78 31.83
C ASN A 71 -31.02 -51.63 30.75
N ILE A 72 -29.81 -51.25 30.34
CA ILE A 72 -28.98 -52.13 29.51
C ILE A 72 -28.25 -53.12 30.43
N THR A 73 -28.77 -54.35 30.51
CA THR A 73 -28.11 -55.47 31.16
C THR A 73 -26.77 -55.75 30.48
N VAL A 74 -25.68 -55.56 31.22
CA VAL A 74 -24.34 -56.01 30.85
C VAL A 74 -24.40 -57.54 30.69
N ARG A 75 -24.47 -58.03 29.45
CA ARG A 75 -24.39 -59.46 29.18
C ARG A 75 -22.95 -59.91 29.43
N ASN A 76 -22.76 -60.58 30.56
CA ASN A 76 -21.53 -61.27 30.91
C ASN A 76 -21.07 -62.22 29.80
N ASN A 77 -19.74 -62.25 29.63
CA ASN A 77 -18.97 -63.12 28.73
C ASN A 77 -19.57 -64.52 28.59
N LYS A 78 -19.96 -64.86 27.36
CA LYS A 78 -20.24 -66.24 26.96
C LYS A 78 -18.94 -67.03 26.98
N ARG A 79 -18.97 -68.20 27.63
CA ARG A 79 -17.90 -69.21 27.57
C ARG A 79 -17.65 -69.63 26.11
N PRO A 80 -16.40 -69.86 25.67
CA PRO A 80 -16.14 -70.44 24.35
C PRO A 80 -16.61 -71.89 24.29
N ALA A 81 -17.26 -72.29 23.20
CA ALA A 81 -17.54 -73.69 22.91
C ALA A 81 -16.25 -74.39 22.48
N LEU A 82 -15.98 -75.57 23.05
CA LEU A 82 -14.70 -76.29 22.99
C LEU A 82 -14.35 -76.93 21.62
N GLN A 83 -15.16 -76.75 20.57
CA GLN A 83 -15.01 -77.52 19.31
C GLN A 83 -15.42 -76.76 18.03
N SER A 84 -15.09 -75.48 17.89
CA SER A 84 -15.20 -74.80 16.58
C SER A 84 -13.85 -74.81 15.85
N PRO A 85 -13.79 -75.19 14.55
CA PRO A 85 -12.60 -75.05 13.71
C PRO A 85 -12.09 -73.60 13.70
N PRO A 86 -10.77 -73.37 13.61
CA PRO A 86 -10.22 -72.02 13.60
C PRO A 86 -10.65 -71.31 12.31
N ASP A 87 -11.51 -70.31 12.47
CA ASP A 87 -11.83 -69.31 11.45
C ASP A 87 -10.52 -68.56 11.10
N PRO A 88 -10.12 -68.44 9.82
CA PRO A 88 -8.97 -67.65 9.43
C PRO A 88 -9.29 -66.16 9.57
N SER A 89 -9.31 -65.70 10.82
CA SER A 89 -9.29 -64.28 11.14
C SER A 89 -8.07 -63.66 10.46
N PRO A 90 -8.22 -62.54 9.72
CA PRO A 90 -7.06 -61.75 9.34
C PRO A 90 -6.30 -61.41 10.62
N ALA A 91 -4.96 -61.51 10.54
CA ALA A 91 -4.08 -61.33 11.69
C ALA A 91 -4.48 -60.09 12.50
N PRO A 92 -4.48 -60.16 13.84
CA PRO A 92 -4.78 -59.01 14.67
C PRO A 92 -3.79 -57.90 14.31
N ILE A 93 -4.30 -56.70 14.00
CA ILE A 93 -3.48 -55.52 13.78
C ILE A 93 -2.55 -55.41 15.00
N THR A 94 -1.26 -55.64 14.77
CA THR A 94 -0.25 -55.58 15.82
C THR A 94 0.00 -54.13 16.19
N GLU A 95 0.31 -53.86 17.46
CA GLU A 95 0.68 -52.53 17.96
C GLU A 95 1.77 -51.86 17.08
N ASN A 96 2.70 -52.68 16.57
CA ASN A 96 3.75 -52.25 15.63
C ASN A 96 3.20 -51.80 14.27
N GLY A 97 2.12 -52.42 13.77
CA GLY A 97 1.44 -51.99 12.54
C GLY A 97 0.75 -50.64 12.71
N ILE A 98 0.14 -50.38 13.88
CA ILE A 98 -0.48 -49.09 14.20
C ILE A 98 0.58 -47.99 14.29
N ARG A 99 1.71 -48.28 14.97
CA ARG A 99 2.83 -47.34 15.10
C ARG A 99 3.41 -46.96 13.73
N ALA A 100 3.64 -47.93 12.85
CA ALA A 100 4.14 -47.68 11.50
C ALA A 100 3.19 -46.82 10.66
N ILE A 101 1.87 -47.05 10.75
CA ILE A 101 0.86 -46.23 10.06
C ILE A 101 0.86 -44.79 10.57
N ILE A 102 1.03 -44.59 11.88
CA ILE A 102 1.09 -43.25 12.49
C ILE A 102 2.38 -42.52 12.09
N GLU A 103 3.52 -43.21 12.12
CA GLU A 103 4.82 -42.64 11.71
C GLU A 103 4.79 -42.21 10.24
N ASP A 104 4.28 -43.06 9.33
CA ASP A 104 4.10 -42.72 7.91
C ASP A 104 3.11 -41.55 7.70
N ALA A 105 2.00 -41.52 8.44
CA ALA A 105 1.05 -40.41 8.36
C ALA A 105 1.66 -39.07 8.83
N ILE A 106 2.51 -39.10 9.86
CA ILE A 106 3.19 -37.90 10.38
C ILE A 106 4.28 -37.43 9.40
N GLU A 107 5.07 -38.34 8.84
CA GLU A 107 6.08 -37.99 7.82
C GLU A 107 5.43 -37.33 6.60
N ASN A 108 4.37 -37.94 6.06
CA ASN A 108 3.63 -37.40 4.93
C ASN A 108 3.02 -36.02 5.24
N GLN A 109 2.50 -35.81 6.45
CA GLN A 109 1.99 -34.50 6.88
C GLN A 109 3.11 -33.47 7.07
N MET A 110 4.25 -33.85 7.65
CA MET A 110 5.39 -32.96 7.82
C MET A 110 5.97 -32.53 6.47
N GLU A 111 6.12 -33.45 5.53
CA GLU A 111 6.60 -33.14 4.18
C GLU A 111 5.63 -32.19 3.46
N THR A 112 4.32 -32.42 3.62
CA THR A 112 3.28 -31.51 3.10
C THR A 112 3.37 -30.12 3.73
N LEU A 113 3.57 -30.04 5.05
CA LEU A 113 3.66 -28.76 5.77
C LEU A 113 4.93 -27.99 5.41
N LEU A 114 6.08 -28.68 5.35
CA LEU A 114 7.34 -28.09 4.92
C LEU A 114 7.25 -27.62 3.46
N GLY A 115 6.64 -28.42 2.57
CA GLY A 115 6.39 -28.02 1.19
C GLY A 115 5.55 -26.75 1.09
N LYS A 116 4.44 -26.66 1.86
CA LYS A 116 3.61 -25.45 1.93
C LYS A 116 4.36 -24.25 2.52
N PHE A 117 5.16 -24.48 3.55
CA PHE A 117 5.97 -23.44 4.17
C PHE A 117 7.01 -22.87 3.20
N THR A 118 7.78 -23.73 2.54
CA THR A 118 8.77 -23.34 1.52
C THR A 118 8.11 -22.62 0.36
N LEU A 119 6.95 -23.09 -0.11
CA LEU A 119 6.19 -22.42 -1.18
C LEU A 119 5.73 -21.03 -0.73
N THR A 120 5.18 -20.90 0.48
CA THR A 120 4.69 -19.62 1.01
C THR A 120 5.83 -18.62 1.17
N MET A 121 6.96 -19.05 1.74
CA MET A 121 8.17 -18.23 1.85
C MET A 121 8.69 -17.80 0.49
N ARG A 122 8.75 -18.72 -0.48
CA ARG A 122 9.20 -18.40 -1.85
C ARG A 122 8.30 -17.36 -2.50
N THR A 123 6.98 -17.51 -2.36
CA THR A 123 6.01 -16.56 -2.92
C THR A 123 6.12 -15.19 -2.28
N MET A 124 6.21 -15.11 -0.94
CA MET A 124 6.43 -13.84 -0.25
C MET A 124 7.72 -13.16 -0.70
N LEU A 125 8.84 -13.89 -0.69
CA LEU A 125 10.13 -13.33 -1.10
C LEU A 125 10.10 -12.83 -2.55
N ASN A 126 9.51 -13.59 -3.46
CA ASN A 126 9.39 -13.16 -4.85
C ASN A 126 8.52 -11.90 -5.01
N ASN A 127 7.43 -11.80 -4.25
CA ASN A 127 6.56 -10.64 -4.29
C ASN A 127 7.25 -9.40 -3.73
N GLU A 128 7.91 -9.51 -2.58
CA GLU A 128 8.68 -8.41 -1.97
C GLU A 128 9.87 -7.98 -2.85
N LEU A 129 10.61 -8.94 -3.41
CA LEU A 129 11.69 -8.65 -4.37
C LEU A 129 11.17 -7.94 -5.63
N LYS A 130 9.98 -8.32 -6.09
CA LYS A 130 9.33 -7.63 -7.23
C LYS A 130 8.90 -6.22 -6.85
N SER A 131 8.29 -6.02 -5.68
CA SER A 131 7.90 -4.70 -5.17
C SER A 131 9.11 -3.78 -5.06
N MET A 132 10.17 -4.24 -4.37
CA MET A 132 11.42 -3.49 -4.23
C MET A 132 12.03 -3.13 -5.58
N ARG A 133 11.94 -4.02 -6.58
CA ARG A 133 12.47 -3.73 -7.92
C ARG A 133 11.72 -2.59 -8.62
N GLU A 134 10.40 -2.54 -8.47
CA GLU A 134 9.60 -1.44 -9.01
C GLU A 134 9.89 -0.13 -8.26
N GLU A 135 9.96 -0.16 -6.93
CA GLU A 135 10.33 1.03 -6.14
C GLU A 135 11.73 1.58 -6.51
N ILE A 136 12.72 0.70 -6.71
CA ILE A 136 14.06 1.10 -7.17
C ILE A 136 14.02 1.72 -8.57
N LYS A 137 13.15 1.22 -9.44
CA LYS A 137 12.96 1.77 -10.79
C LYS A 137 12.34 3.17 -10.71
N ASP A 138 11.31 3.35 -9.91
CA ASP A 138 10.65 4.65 -9.72
C ASP A 138 11.62 5.69 -9.11
N ILE A 139 12.47 5.26 -8.17
CA ILE A 139 13.55 6.11 -7.62
C ILE A 139 14.54 6.50 -8.72
N ARG A 140 14.98 5.56 -9.56
CA ARG A 140 15.90 5.86 -10.67
C ARG A 140 15.28 6.90 -11.62
N ASP A 141 14.03 6.72 -11.99
CA ASP A 141 13.33 7.62 -12.90
C ASP A 141 13.17 9.02 -12.28
N SER A 142 12.86 9.08 -10.98
CA SER A 142 12.79 10.34 -10.22
C SER A 142 14.15 11.06 -10.16
N VAL A 143 15.24 10.34 -9.93
CA VAL A 143 16.60 10.91 -9.89
C VAL A 143 17.02 11.41 -11.27
N SER A 144 16.69 10.66 -12.33
CA SER A 144 16.95 11.08 -13.71
C SER A 144 16.21 12.39 -14.02
N PHE A 145 14.94 12.48 -13.66
CA PHE A 145 14.14 13.69 -13.84
C PHE A 145 14.71 14.88 -13.07
N ILE A 146 15.03 14.71 -11.79
CA ILE A 146 15.61 15.78 -10.96
C ILE A 146 16.94 16.25 -11.53
N SER A 147 17.77 15.33 -12.02
CA SER A 147 19.07 15.66 -12.62
C SER A 147 18.90 16.52 -13.88
N LEU A 148 17.94 16.19 -14.74
CA LEU A 148 17.62 17.00 -15.92
C LEU A 148 17.14 18.40 -15.54
N GLN A 149 16.20 18.49 -14.58
CA GLN A 149 15.71 19.78 -14.11
C GLN A 149 16.80 20.64 -13.46
N TYR A 150 17.74 20.01 -12.76
CA TYR A 150 18.88 20.70 -12.16
C TYR A 150 19.80 21.31 -13.23
N GLU A 151 20.09 20.58 -14.31
CA GLU A 151 20.88 21.10 -15.43
C GLU A 151 20.17 22.26 -16.15
N ASP A 152 18.84 22.18 -16.32
CA ASP A 152 18.06 23.26 -16.93
C ASP A 152 18.10 24.54 -16.07
N ILE A 153 17.91 24.43 -14.76
CA ILE A 153 18.02 25.56 -13.82
C ILE A 153 19.43 26.15 -13.83
N LEU A 154 20.46 25.31 -13.88
CA LEU A 154 21.85 25.79 -13.97
C LEU A 154 22.10 26.56 -15.26
N LYS A 155 21.52 26.13 -16.38
CA LYS A 155 21.61 26.82 -17.66
C LYS A 155 20.92 28.18 -17.60
N GLU A 156 19.68 28.23 -17.12
CA GLU A 156 18.91 29.48 -16.98
C GLU A 156 19.64 30.48 -16.06
N SER A 157 20.16 30.01 -14.92
CA SER A 157 20.94 30.83 -13.99
C SER A 157 22.20 31.43 -14.63
N LYS A 158 22.90 30.67 -15.50
CA LYS A 158 24.06 31.17 -16.25
C LYS A 158 23.64 32.25 -17.26
N GLU A 159 22.54 32.02 -17.98
CA GLU A 159 22.01 32.98 -18.97
C GLU A 159 21.58 34.29 -18.30
N ASP A 160 20.88 34.22 -17.17
CA ASP A 160 20.45 35.42 -16.45
C ASP A 160 21.62 36.17 -15.83
N LYS A 161 22.61 35.46 -15.29
CA LYS A 161 23.85 36.08 -14.81
C LYS A 161 24.57 36.83 -15.93
N GLN A 162 24.55 36.29 -17.15
CA GLN A 162 25.15 36.94 -18.32
C GLN A 162 24.36 38.20 -18.70
N LYS A 163 23.03 38.13 -18.77
CA LYS A 163 22.17 39.31 -19.04
C LYS A 163 22.36 40.42 -18.00
N ILE A 164 22.48 40.06 -16.71
CA ILE A 164 22.71 41.02 -15.64
C ILE A 164 24.03 41.78 -15.87
N LYS A 165 25.10 41.07 -16.24
CA LYS A 165 26.39 41.71 -16.57
C LYS A 165 26.27 42.65 -17.75
N GLU A 166 25.62 42.22 -18.84
CA GLU A 166 25.44 43.05 -20.02
C GLU A 166 24.64 44.32 -19.71
N LEU A 167 23.59 44.22 -18.90
CA LEU A 167 22.82 45.39 -18.44
C LEU A 167 23.65 46.31 -17.54
N GLN A 168 24.52 45.77 -16.69
CA GLN A 168 25.44 46.56 -15.87
C GLN A 168 26.43 47.34 -16.75
N GLU A 169 27.05 46.67 -17.72
CA GLU A 169 27.99 47.29 -18.67
C GLU A 169 27.31 48.39 -19.50
N GLN A 170 26.09 48.15 -19.98
CA GLN A 170 25.31 49.14 -20.71
C GLN A 170 24.97 50.36 -19.84
N ASN A 171 24.60 50.15 -18.57
CA ASN A 171 24.33 51.24 -17.63
C ASN A 171 25.58 52.07 -17.34
N GLU A 172 26.74 51.43 -17.13
CA GLU A 172 28.01 52.13 -16.93
C GLU A 172 28.39 52.96 -18.17
N SER A 173 28.24 52.39 -19.37
CA SER A 173 28.47 53.09 -20.63
C SER A 173 27.55 54.32 -20.80
N MET A 174 26.27 54.15 -20.48
CA MET A 174 25.29 55.22 -20.55
C MET A 174 25.59 56.34 -19.54
N LEU A 175 25.95 55.99 -18.31
CA LEU A 175 26.36 56.96 -17.28
C LEU A 175 27.60 57.75 -17.72
N SER A 176 28.60 57.08 -18.30
CA SER A 176 29.79 57.73 -18.84
C SER A 176 29.43 58.74 -19.94
N THR A 177 28.58 58.33 -20.88
CA THR A 177 28.11 59.19 -21.98
C THR A 177 27.33 60.40 -21.46
N MET A 178 26.45 60.19 -20.46
CA MET A 178 25.68 61.25 -19.83
C MET A 178 26.59 62.26 -19.11
N ASN A 179 27.65 61.78 -18.43
CA ASN A 179 28.64 62.63 -17.79
C ASN A 179 29.46 63.45 -18.80
N ASP A 180 29.86 62.87 -19.93
CA ASP A 180 30.54 63.59 -21.01
C ASP A 180 29.64 64.72 -21.57
N MET A 181 28.39 64.39 -21.90
CA MET A 181 27.42 65.38 -22.38
C MET A 181 27.18 66.50 -21.37
N SER A 182 27.02 66.17 -20.09
CA SER A 182 26.88 67.14 -19.01
C SER A 182 28.09 68.08 -18.93
N THR A 183 29.29 67.53 -19.04
CA THR A 183 30.55 68.31 -19.05
C THR A 183 30.61 69.24 -20.26
N ARG A 184 30.27 68.75 -21.45
CA ARG A 184 30.23 69.55 -22.68
C ARG A 184 29.20 70.68 -22.61
N LEU A 185 28.02 70.41 -22.07
CA LEU A 185 26.98 71.42 -21.85
C LEU A 185 27.46 72.51 -20.90
N ASN A 186 28.05 72.14 -19.75
CA ASN A 186 28.62 73.08 -18.79
C ASN A 186 29.69 73.97 -19.43
N ASN A 187 30.57 73.39 -20.26
CA ASN A 187 31.60 74.15 -20.97
C ASN A 187 31.01 75.16 -21.96
N LEU A 188 30.01 74.77 -22.75
CA LEU A 188 29.31 75.66 -23.69
C LEU A 188 28.59 76.79 -22.96
N GLU A 189 27.96 76.49 -21.83
CA GLU A 189 27.30 77.49 -20.99
C GLU A 189 28.31 78.52 -20.47
N GLN A 190 29.44 78.06 -19.93
CA GLN A 190 30.51 78.95 -19.45
C GLN A 190 31.09 79.82 -20.57
N GLN A 191 31.34 79.25 -21.75
CA GLN A 191 31.81 80.00 -22.92
C GLN A 191 30.82 81.08 -23.36
N THR A 192 29.52 80.76 -23.35
CA THR A 192 28.46 81.72 -23.70
C THR A 192 28.42 82.87 -22.69
N ARG A 193 28.50 82.57 -21.39
CA ARG A 193 28.54 83.59 -20.32
C ARG A 193 29.79 84.49 -20.45
N ALA A 194 30.95 83.91 -20.71
CA ALA A 194 32.20 84.66 -20.91
C ALA A 194 32.12 85.58 -22.14
N SER A 195 31.60 85.08 -23.26
CA SER A 195 31.46 85.84 -24.51
C SER A 195 30.53 87.04 -24.32
N ASN A 196 29.39 86.85 -23.64
CA ASN A 196 28.46 87.94 -23.32
C ASN A 196 29.11 88.99 -22.40
N HIS A 197 29.93 88.58 -21.45
CA HIS A 197 30.65 89.50 -20.57
C HIS A 197 31.67 90.37 -21.34
N ILE A 198 32.40 89.77 -22.29
CA ILE A 198 33.35 90.48 -23.16
C ILE A 198 32.62 91.51 -24.02
N TYR A 199 31.54 91.11 -24.70
CA TYR A 199 30.76 91.99 -25.57
C TYR A 199 30.23 93.23 -24.82
N ASN A 200 29.73 93.04 -23.59
CA ASN A 200 29.24 94.14 -22.77
C ASN A 200 30.33 95.12 -22.30
N HIS A 201 31.60 94.70 -22.25
CA HIS A 201 32.74 95.56 -21.90
C HIS A 201 33.32 96.29 -23.12
N SER A 202 33.21 95.75 -24.33
CA SER A 202 33.72 96.39 -25.56
C SER A 202 32.84 97.51 -26.11
N ILE A 203 31.64 97.72 -25.56
CA ILE A 203 30.66 98.73 -26.02
C ILE A 203 30.66 99.99 -25.13
N LYS A 204 31.48 100.04 -24.07
CA LYS A 204 31.69 101.22 -23.23
C LYS A 204 33.03 101.87 -23.55
#